data_AF-A0A8S2Y1V2-F1
#
_entry.id   AF-A0A8S2Y1V2-F1
#
_cell.length_a   1.000
_cell.length_b   1.000
_cell.length_c   1.000
_cell.angle_alpha   90.00
_cell.angle_beta   90.00
_cell.angle_gamma   90.00
#
_symmetry.space_group_name_H-M   'P 1'
#
loop_
_entity.id
_entity.type
_entity.pdbx_description
1 polymer ?
#
loop_
_entity_poly.entity_id
_entity_poly.type
_entity_poly.pdbx_seq_one_letter_code
_entity_poly.pdbx_strand_id
1 'polypeptide(L)'
;IDLDVNHELISFEICKELGEYLCALHSIEMQQFGYMGEHKGTGVYLSWYQMFELDFNNLVLKQPAFLDNEQYEQIKQIYLSIKTYLIEFNRSVLIHGDIAGDNVRISSSLNGHLNGIIDYGDCLCGDGLYDLGRLLVFVRGEWKYIDDIAH
;
A
#
# COMPACT_ATOMS: atom_id res chain seq x y z
N ILE A 1 26.06 -0.38 -6.85
CA ILE A 1 25.96 0.93 -6.19
C ILE A 1 25.09 0.67 -4.99
N ASP A 2 25.73 0.35 -3.87
CA ASP A 2 25.05 0.32 -2.58
C ASP A 2 24.59 1.75 -2.30
N LEU A 3 23.28 1.96 -2.23
CA LEU A 3 22.76 3.12 -1.57
C LEU A 3 22.95 2.86 -0.08
N ASP A 4 24.12 3.23 0.42
CA ASP A 4 24.32 3.60 1.80
C ASP A 4 23.41 4.83 2.02
N VAL A 5 22.13 4.56 2.28
CA VAL A 5 21.14 5.55 2.72
C VAL A 5 21.55 5.93 4.14
N ASN A 6 22.67 6.64 4.24
CA ASN A 6 22.82 7.67 5.24
C ASN A 6 21.51 8.46 5.18
N HIS A 7 20.84 8.55 6.31
CA HIS A 7 19.53 9.18 6.55
C HIS A 7 19.49 10.68 6.13
N GLU A 8 19.81 11.00 4.87
CA GLU A 8 19.41 12.22 4.24
C GLU A 8 17.90 12.09 4.03
N LEU A 9 17.18 12.94 4.76
CA LEU A 9 15.74 13.14 4.62
C LEU A 9 15.41 13.17 3.12
N ILE A 10 14.47 12.31 2.71
CA ILE A 10 13.81 12.46 1.41
C ILE A 10 13.37 13.91 1.31
N SER A 11 13.82 14.61 0.27
CA SER A 11 13.50 16.02 0.14
C SER A 11 11.98 16.20 0.01
N PHE A 12 11.46 17.29 0.57
CA PHE A 12 10.04 17.64 0.46
C PHE A 12 9.54 17.62 -0.99
N GLU A 13 10.37 18.05 -1.95
CA GLU A 13 10.04 18.02 -3.38
C GLU A 13 9.82 16.60 -3.92
N ILE A 14 10.61 15.62 -3.46
CA ILE A 14 10.41 14.21 -3.86
C ILE A 14 9.11 13.67 -3.25
N CYS A 15 8.81 14.00 -1.99
CA CYS A 15 7.55 13.61 -1.35
C CYS A 15 6.35 14.16 -2.14
N LYS A 16 6.42 15.42 -2.55
CA LYS A 16 5.39 16.07 -3.36
C LYS A 16 5.23 15.40 -4.73
N GLU A 17 6.32 15.17 -5.47
CA GLU A 17 6.27 14.50 -6.78
C GLU A 17 5.71 13.08 -6.67
N LEU A 18 6.06 12.35 -5.60
CA LEU A 18 5.49 11.04 -5.31
C LEU A 18 3.99 11.13 -4.98
N GLY A 19 3.57 12.14 -4.22
CA GLY A 19 2.17 12.42 -3.91
C GLY A 19 1.36 12.75 -5.17
N GLU A 20 1.89 13.58 -6.06
CA GLU A 20 1.29 13.90 -7.36
C GLU A 20 1.14 12.64 -8.23
N TYR A 21 2.17 11.79 -8.25
CA TYR A 21 2.13 10.49 -8.92
C TYR A 21 1.04 9.57 -8.34
N LEU A 22 0.97 9.42 -7.01
CA LEU A 22 -0.04 8.57 -6.37
C LEU A 22 -1.45 9.12 -6.59
N CYS A 23 -1.65 10.44 -6.54
CA CYS A 23 -2.91 11.07 -6.91
C CYS A 23 -3.33 10.73 -8.34
N ALA A 24 -2.39 10.79 -9.29
CA ALA A 24 -2.65 10.44 -10.68
C ALA A 24 -2.99 8.96 -10.82
N LEU A 25 -2.25 8.07 -10.16
CA LEU A 25 -2.51 6.62 -10.17
C LEU A 25 -3.89 6.29 -9.57
N HIS A 26 -4.18 6.82 -8.39
CA HIS A 26 -5.44 6.61 -7.66
C HIS A 26 -6.64 7.34 -8.29
N SER A 27 -6.43 8.17 -9.31
CA SER A 27 -7.52 8.74 -10.12
C SER A 27 -8.11 7.74 -11.13
N ILE A 28 -7.41 6.62 -11.37
CA ILE A 28 -7.86 5.56 -12.27
C ILE A 28 -8.85 4.66 -11.51
N GLU A 29 -10.15 4.90 -11.73
CA GLU A 29 -11.21 4.11 -11.10
C GLU A 29 -11.28 2.68 -11.66
N MET A 30 -11.45 1.72 -10.75
CA MET A 30 -11.54 0.30 -11.05
C MET A 30 -12.91 -0.25 -10.65
N GLN A 31 -13.38 -1.28 -11.35
CA GLN A 31 -14.72 -1.85 -11.09
C GLN A 31 -14.72 -2.95 -10.02
N GLN A 32 -13.57 -3.59 -9.80
CA GLN A 32 -13.42 -4.74 -8.91
C GLN A 32 -12.27 -4.51 -7.94
N PHE A 33 -12.07 -5.44 -7.01
CA PHE A 33 -11.04 -5.39 -5.98
C PHE A 33 -10.07 -6.58 -6.11
N GLY A 34 -8.85 -6.41 -5.62
CA GLY A 34 -7.82 -7.46 -5.55
C GLY A 34 -6.69 -7.34 -6.57
N TYR A 35 -5.75 -8.28 -6.47
CA TYR A 35 -4.55 -8.33 -7.31
C TYR A 35 -4.88 -8.52 -8.79
N MET A 36 -4.13 -7.82 -9.63
CA MET A 36 -4.36 -7.78 -11.08
C MET A 36 -3.54 -8.82 -11.86
N GLY A 37 -2.42 -9.28 -11.29
CA GLY A 37 -1.45 -10.14 -11.97
C GLY A 37 -2.02 -11.48 -12.46
N GLU A 38 -2.93 -12.08 -11.70
CA GLU A 38 -3.50 -13.40 -12.02
C GLU A 38 -4.70 -13.34 -12.98
N HIS A 39 -5.21 -12.15 -13.27
CA HIS A 39 -6.56 -11.97 -13.82
C HIS A 39 -6.60 -11.00 -15.00
N LYS A 40 -5.53 -10.96 -15.80
CA LYS A 40 -5.45 -10.13 -17.03
C LYS A 40 -5.72 -8.63 -16.77
N GLY A 41 -5.28 -8.12 -15.62
CA GLY A 41 -5.41 -6.70 -15.32
C GLY A 41 -6.72 -6.28 -14.65
N THR A 42 -7.49 -7.21 -14.08
CA THR A 42 -8.71 -6.87 -13.31
C THR A 42 -8.71 -7.56 -11.95
N GLY A 43 -9.17 -6.88 -10.90
CA GLY A 43 -9.50 -7.56 -9.64
C GLY A 43 -10.63 -8.58 -9.82
N VAL A 44 -10.78 -9.53 -8.90
CA VAL A 44 -11.83 -10.58 -8.95
C VAL A 44 -12.86 -10.47 -7.84
N TYR A 45 -12.62 -9.63 -6.84
CA TYR A 45 -13.52 -9.45 -5.71
C TYR A 45 -14.51 -8.32 -5.97
N LEU A 46 -15.73 -8.46 -5.46
CA LEU A 46 -16.78 -7.45 -5.59
C LEU A 46 -16.66 -6.35 -4.53
N SER A 47 -15.93 -6.60 -3.45
CA SER A 47 -15.67 -5.61 -2.40
C SER A 47 -14.30 -5.80 -1.79
N TRP A 48 -13.82 -4.74 -1.14
CA TRP A 48 -12.60 -4.78 -0.36
C TRP A 48 -12.69 -5.79 0.78
N TYR A 49 -13.84 -5.84 1.45
CA TYR A 49 -14.12 -6.87 2.45
C TYR A 49 -13.93 -8.29 1.93
N GLN A 50 -14.43 -8.64 0.74
CA GLN A 50 -14.31 -10.00 0.21
C GLN A 50 -12.85 -10.42 0.02
N MET A 51 -11.99 -9.50 -0.44
CA MET A 51 -10.56 -9.75 -0.56
C MET A 51 -9.94 -10.07 0.81
N PHE A 52 -10.11 -9.16 1.78
CA PHE A 52 -9.50 -9.31 3.09
C PHE A 52 -10.11 -10.43 3.92
N GLU A 53 -11.40 -10.69 3.80
CA GLU A 53 -12.09 -11.73 4.55
C GLU A 53 -11.50 -13.11 4.24
N LEU A 54 -11.10 -13.39 2.99
CA LEU A 54 -10.47 -14.66 2.63
C LEU A 54 -9.11 -14.82 3.30
N ASP A 55 -8.26 -13.79 3.25
CA ASP A 55 -6.92 -13.82 3.84
C ASP A 55 -6.97 -13.85 5.37
N PHE A 56 -7.81 -13.01 5.97
CA PHE A 56 -8.00 -13.00 7.42
C PHE A 56 -8.71 -14.24 7.92
N ASN A 57 -9.67 -14.82 7.21
CA ASN A 57 -10.25 -16.10 7.61
C ASN A 57 -9.20 -17.20 7.56
N ASN A 58 -8.26 -17.20 6.61
CA ASN A 58 -7.17 -18.15 6.63
C ASN A 58 -6.26 -17.97 7.84
N LEU A 59 -5.97 -16.74 8.26
CA LEU A 59 -5.15 -16.45 9.44
C LEU A 59 -5.90 -16.75 10.76
N VAL A 60 -7.16 -16.33 10.86
CA VAL A 60 -7.99 -16.41 12.06
C VAL A 60 -8.55 -17.82 12.23
N LEU A 61 -9.06 -18.47 11.19
CA LEU A 61 -9.68 -19.80 11.36
C LEU A 61 -8.66 -20.92 11.55
N LYS A 62 -7.42 -20.75 11.10
CA LYS A 62 -6.41 -21.82 11.15
C LYS A 62 -5.46 -21.73 12.33
N GLN A 63 -5.53 -20.65 13.13
CA GLN A 63 -4.59 -20.32 14.21
C GLN A 63 -3.18 -20.90 13.92
N PRO A 64 -2.42 -20.26 13.02
CA PRO A 64 -1.14 -20.80 12.60
C PRO A 64 -0.28 -21.19 13.80
N ALA A 65 0.41 -22.32 13.71
CA ALA A 65 1.20 -22.87 14.83
C ALA A 65 2.31 -21.92 15.33
N PHE A 66 2.61 -20.85 14.59
CA PHE A 66 3.59 -19.83 14.96
C PHE A 66 3.02 -18.68 15.80
N LEU A 67 1.70 -18.58 15.97
CA LEU A 67 1.06 -17.59 16.83
C LEU A 67 0.66 -18.22 18.16
N ASP A 68 1.06 -17.59 19.26
CA ASP A 68 0.46 -17.92 20.55
C ASP A 68 -0.98 -17.37 20.66
N ASN A 69 -1.70 -17.78 21.72
CA ASN A 69 -3.08 -17.38 21.92
C ASN A 69 -3.24 -15.86 22.11
N GLU A 70 -2.25 -15.18 22.68
CA GLU A 70 -2.30 -13.74 22.94
C GLU A 70 -2.17 -12.98 21.63
N GLN A 71 -1.16 -13.30 20.82
CA GLN A 71 -0.94 -12.72 19.49
C GLN A 71 -2.14 -12.96 18.58
N TYR A 72 -2.69 -14.17 18.61
CA TYR A 72 -3.88 -14.52 17.85
C TYR A 72 -5.09 -13.63 18.21
N GLU A 73 -5.40 -13.48 19.49
CA GLU A 73 -6.51 -12.63 19.91
C GLU A 73 -6.23 -11.15 19.61
N GLN A 74 -4.99 -10.67 19.74
CA GLN A 74 -4.62 -9.30 19.35
C GLN A 74 -4.89 -9.03 17.86
N ILE A 75 -4.43 -9.91 16.97
CA ILE A 75 -4.65 -9.79 15.52
C ILE A 75 -6.15 -9.82 15.20
N LYS A 76 -6.89 -10.72 15.83
CA LYS A 76 -8.34 -10.83 15.66
C LYS A 76 -9.06 -9.56 16.12
N GLN A 77 -8.67 -8.94 17.23
CA GLN A 77 -9.25 -7.67 17.66
C GLN A 77 -8.95 -6.53 16.68
N ILE A 78 -7.74 -6.48 16.11
CA ILE A 78 -7.39 -5.51 15.04
C ILE A 78 -8.28 -5.72 13.81
N TYR A 79 -8.47 -6.97 13.37
CA TYR A 79 -9.35 -7.26 12.25
C TYR A 79 -10.80 -6.82 12.52
N LEU A 80 -11.32 -7.14 13.71
CA LEU A 80 -12.68 -6.76 14.10
C LEU A 80 -12.85 -5.24 14.18
N SER A 81 -11.81 -4.49 14.57
CA SER A 81 -11.90 -3.02 14.64
C SER A 81 -11.95 -2.34 13.27
N ILE A 82 -11.33 -2.93 12.24
CA ILE A 82 -11.37 -2.42 10.86
C ILE A 82 -12.48 -3.03 10.02
N LYS A 83 -13.16 -4.08 10.50
CA LYS A 83 -14.15 -4.84 9.71
C LYS A 83 -15.25 -3.97 9.10
N THR A 84 -15.82 -3.06 9.88
CA THR A 84 -16.87 -2.15 9.40
C THR A 84 -16.38 -1.31 8.22
N TYR A 85 -15.17 -0.75 8.33
CA TYR A 85 -14.55 0.00 7.25
C TYR A 85 -14.42 -0.82 5.96
N LEU A 86 -13.91 -2.05 6.07
CA LEU A 86 -13.75 -2.94 4.91
C LEU A 86 -15.07 -3.25 4.21
N ILE A 87 -16.16 -3.40 4.97
CA ILE A 87 -17.51 -3.68 4.46
C ILE A 87 -18.10 -2.46 3.74
N GLU A 88 -17.92 -1.27 4.32
CA GLU A 88 -18.53 -0.03 3.82
C GLU A 88 -17.76 0.56 2.64
N PHE A 89 -16.45 0.29 2.54
CA PHE A 89 -15.60 0.79 1.47
C PHE A 89 -16.00 0.22 0.11
N ASN A 90 -16.29 1.11 -0.85
CA ASN A 90 -16.84 0.75 -2.16
C ASN A 90 -16.20 1.48 -3.36
N ARG A 91 -15.14 2.27 -3.14
CA ARG A 91 -14.46 3.03 -4.19
C ARG A 91 -13.13 2.39 -4.54
N SER A 92 -13.10 1.57 -5.58
CA SER A 92 -11.86 0.92 -6.03
C SER A 92 -11.06 1.80 -6.99
N VAL A 93 -9.76 1.92 -6.77
CA VAL A 93 -8.81 2.62 -7.64
C VAL A 93 -7.61 1.73 -7.95
N LEU A 94 -6.81 2.08 -8.96
CA LEU A 94 -5.55 1.40 -9.24
C LEU A 94 -4.53 1.73 -8.15
N ILE A 95 -3.87 0.71 -7.60
CA ILE A 95 -2.88 0.79 -6.52
C ILE A 95 -1.58 0.16 -7.03
N HIS A 96 -0.44 0.77 -6.71
CA HIS A 96 0.86 0.21 -7.06
C HIS A 96 1.14 -1.10 -6.31
N GLY A 97 0.84 -1.13 -5.01
CA GLY A 97 0.89 -2.31 -4.15
C GLY A 97 2.24 -2.47 -3.45
N ASP A 98 3.31 -2.02 -4.09
CA ASP A 98 4.65 -2.03 -3.51
C ASP A 98 5.39 -0.69 -3.65
N ILE A 99 4.73 0.41 -3.30
CA ILE A 99 5.39 1.71 -3.34
C ILE A 99 6.42 1.83 -2.20
N ALA A 100 7.68 1.61 -2.56
CA ALA A 100 8.81 1.47 -1.65
C ALA A 100 10.04 2.22 -2.19
N GLY A 101 10.99 2.57 -1.32
CA GLY A 101 12.17 3.35 -1.71
C GLY A 101 13.02 2.70 -2.81
N ASP A 102 13.06 1.36 -2.83
CA ASP A 102 13.70 0.55 -3.85
C ASP A 102 12.90 0.43 -5.16
N ASN A 103 11.66 0.89 -5.21
CA ASN A 103 10.81 0.99 -6.41
C ASN A 103 10.65 2.43 -6.94
N VAL A 104 11.09 3.42 -6.16
CA VAL A 104 11.18 4.82 -6.57
C VAL A 104 12.54 5.09 -7.21
N ARG A 105 12.56 5.76 -8.37
CA ARG A 105 13.80 6.12 -9.08
C ARG A 105 13.98 7.62 -9.06
N ILE A 106 15.03 8.07 -8.39
CA ILE A 106 15.44 9.47 -8.34
C ILE A 106 16.66 9.64 -9.25
N SER A 107 16.67 10.68 -10.08
CA SER A 107 17.80 10.94 -10.96
C SER A 107 18.67 12.09 -10.46
N SER A 108 19.96 11.80 -10.26
CA SER A 108 20.96 12.83 -9.98
C SER A 108 21.18 13.76 -11.17
N SER A 109 20.95 13.30 -12.40
CA SER A 109 21.02 14.15 -13.60
C SER A 109 19.81 15.08 -13.72
N LEU A 110 18.75 14.81 -12.97
CA LEU A 110 17.57 15.67 -12.84
C LEU A 110 17.57 16.34 -11.46
N ASN A 111 18.72 16.78 -10.93
CA ASN A 111 18.79 17.51 -9.66
C ASN A 111 18.07 16.84 -8.47
N GLY A 112 17.93 15.51 -8.46
CA GLY A 112 17.21 14.81 -7.41
C GLY A 112 15.69 14.71 -7.60
N HIS A 113 15.17 14.97 -8.80
CA HIS A 113 13.76 14.75 -9.15
C HIS A 113 13.43 13.27 -9.36
N LEU A 114 12.16 12.94 -9.14
CA LEU A 114 11.53 11.67 -9.47
C LEU A 114 11.64 11.42 -10.99
N ASN A 115 12.33 10.35 -11.34
CA ASN A 115 12.51 9.90 -12.71
C ASN A 115 11.53 8.79 -13.10
N GLY A 116 11.00 8.06 -12.12
CA GLY A 116 9.98 7.06 -12.37
C GLY A 116 9.70 6.13 -11.19
N ILE A 117 8.64 5.34 -11.34
CA ILE A 117 8.22 4.29 -10.43
C ILE A 117 8.27 2.97 -11.21
N ILE A 118 8.77 1.90 -10.60
CA ILE A 118 8.88 0.58 -11.21
C ILE A 118 8.30 -0.51 -10.31
N ASP A 119 8.26 -1.73 -10.83
CA ASP A 119 7.83 -2.95 -10.11
C ASP A 119 6.34 -2.98 -9.74
N TYR A 120 5.50 -2.98 -10.77
CA TYR A 120 4.04 -3.09 -10.68
C TYR A 120 3.58 -4.55 -10.49
N GLY A 121 4.46 -5.44 -10.01
CA GLY A 121 4.15 -6.86 -9.83
C GLY A 121 3.01 -7.09 -8.83
N ASP A 122 2.94 -6.24 -7.80
CA ASP A 122 1.93 -6.31 -6.73
C ASP A 122 0.72 -5.41 -6.98
N CYS A 123 0.54 -4.90 -8.20
CA CYS A 123 -0.58 -4.04 -8.52
C CYS A 123 -1.93 -4.69 -8.23
N LEU A 124 -2.81 -3.89 -7.62
CA LEU A 124 -4.13 -4.31 -7.23
C LEU A 124 -5.15 -3.19 -7.42
N CYS A 125 -6.42 -3.55 -7.32
CA CYS A 125 -7.53 -2.62 -7.31
C CYS A 125 -8.12 -2.52 -5.90
N GLY A 126 -8.29 -1.31 -5.36
CA GLY A 126 -9.00 -1.13 -4.11
C GLY A 126 -8.84 0.23 -3.46
N ASP A 127 -8.55 0.26 -2.17
CA ASP A 127 -8.36 1.50 -1.43
C ASP A 127 -6.97 2.12 -1.65
N GLY A 128 -6.91 3.35 -2.17
CA GLY A 128 -5.66 4.09 -2.38
C GLY A 128 -4.85 4.31 -1.09
N LEU A 129 -5.50 4.27 0.09
CA LEU A 129 -4.77 4.29 1.37
C LEU A 129 -3.80 3.12 1.54
N TYR A 130 -3.94 2.04 0.77
CA TYR A 130 -3.02 0.92 0.77
C TYR A 130 -1.58 1.37 0.44
N ASP A 131 -1.38 2.17 -0.61
CA ASP A 131 -0.05 2.68 -0.99
C ASP A 131 0.53 3.61 0.08
N LEU A 132 -0.30 4.45 0.71
CA LEU A 132 0.13 5.30 1.83
C LEU A 132 0.52 4.46 3.06
N GLY A 133 -0.23 3.39 3.33
CA GLY A 133 0.11 2.41 4.35
C GLY A 133 1.46 1.74 4.10
N ARG A 134 1.80 1.43 2.84
CA ARG A 134 3.12 0.89 2.47
C ARG A 134 4.23 1.90 2.76
N LEU A 135 4.06 3.17 2.39
CA LEU A 135 5.03 4.22 2.71
C LEU A 135 5.25 4.39 4.22
N LEU A 136 4.18 4.32 5.03
CA LEU A 136 4.25 4.39 6.49
C LEU A 136 5.19 3.33 7.09
N VAL A 137 5.19 2.12 6.54
CA VAL A 137 6.06 1.04 7.01
C VAL A 137 7.54 1.42 6.85
N PHE A 138 7.91 2.07 5.75
CA PHE A 138 9.29 2.47 5.49
C PHE A 138 9.76 3.62 6.38
N VAL A 139 8.85 4.50 6.78
CA VAL A 139 9.15 5.59 7.72
C VAL A 139 8.91 5.22 9.18
N ARG A 140 8.83 3.91 9.49
CA ARG A 140 8.64 3.38 10.85
C ARG A 140 7.39 3.94 11.56
N GLY A 141 6.34 4.27 10.80
CA GLY A 141 5.09 4.84 11.32
C GLY A 141 5.18 6.31 11.73
N GLU A 142 6.24 7.04 11.35
CA GLU A 142 6.34 8.47 11.58
C GLU A 142 5.46 9.26 10.58
N TRP A 143 4.21 9.52 10.98
CA TRP A 143 3.19 10.23 10.16
C TRP A 143 3.63 11.56 9.56
N LYS A 144 4.56 12.28 10.20
CA LYS A 144 5.05 13.58 9.71
C LYS A 144 5.59 13.51 8.28
N TYR A 145 6.09 12.35 7.84
CA TYR A 145 6.61 12.18 6.48
C TYR A 145 5.53 11.81 5.44
N ILE A 146 4.35 11.40 5.90
CA ILE A 146 3.19 11.11 5.04
C ILE A 146 2.35 12.35 4.81
N ASP A 147 2.23 13.22 5.83
CA ASP A 147 1.56 14.51 5.69
C ASP A 147 2.19 15.33 4.55
N ASP A 148 3.50 15.22 4.35
CA ASP A 148 4.23 15.85 3.24
C ASP A 148 3.95 15.22 1.85
N ILE A 149 3.35 14.02 1.79
CA ILE A 149 3.00 13.31 0.55
C ILE A 149 1.51 13.53 0.20
N ALA A 150 0.66 13.76 1.21
CA ALA A 150 -0.78 13.90 1.06
C ALA A 150 -1.26 15.34 0.73
N HIS A 151 -0.34 16.31 0.63
CA HIS A 151 -0.61 17.74 0.40
C HIS A 151 0.05 18.25 -0.89
#